data_AF-A0A6N8YRW4-F1
#
_entry.id   AF-A0A6N8YRW4-F1
#
_cell.length_a   1.000
_cell.length_b   1.000
_cell.length_c   1.000
_cell.angle_alpha   90.00
_cell.angle_beta   90.00
_cell.angle_gamma   90.00
#
_symmetry.space_group_name_H-M   'P 1'
#
loop_
_entity.id
_entity.type
_entity.pdbx_description
1 polymer ?
#
loop_
_entity_poly.entity_id
_entity_poly.type
_entity_poly.pdbx_seq_one_letter_code
_entity_poly.pdbx_strand_id
1 'polypeptide(L)' 'MDVYTQRIVDRMLPRHGLRGYDAYQALFERHLPHDAALFNEYHALLDAHAKDVCTKREPRCAPCVLSDLCATGRRAAK' A
#
# COMPACT_ATOMS: atom_id res chain seq x y z
N MET A 1 -0.25 -11.46 -3.93
CA MET A 1 -0.02 -10.24 -3.16
C MET A 1 0.48 -10.58 -1.77
N ASP A 2 1.61 -10.00 -1.35
CA ASP A 2 2.21 -10.22 -0.05
C ASP A 2 1.51 -9.44 1.08
N VAL A 3 1.90 -9.71 2.33
CA VAL A 3 1.29 -9.09 3.52
C VAL A 3 1.61 -7.59 3.65
N TYR A 4 2.70 -7.12 3.04
CA TYR A 4 3.09 -5.71 3.10
C TYR A 4 2.28 -4.86 2.14
N THR A 5 2.10 -5.33 0.91
CA THR A 5 1.23 -4.68 -0.06
C THR A 5 -0.20 -4.63 0.47
N GLN A 6 -0.72 -5.74 1.01
CA GLN A 6 -2.05 -5.78 1.62
C GLN A 6 -2.20 -4.71 2.71
N ARG A 7 -1.25 -4.64 3.65
CA ARG A 7 -1.26 -3.63 4.72
C ARG A 7 -1.25 -2.19 4.20
N ILE A 8 -0.41 -1.88 3.22
CA ILE A 8 -0.33 -0.52 2.67
C ILE A 8 -1.64 -0.16 1.97
N VAL A 9 -2.15 -1.06 1.12
CA VAL A 9 -3.41 -0.85 0.39
C VAL A 9 -4.57 -0.64 1.36
N ASP A 10 -4.70 -1.47 2.40
CA ASP A 10 -5.77 -1.33 3.40
C ASP A 10 -5.73 0.00 4.15
N ARG A 11 -4.53 0.51 4.46
CA ARG A 11 -4.35 1.81 5.13
C ARG A 11 -4.62 2.98 4.20
N MET A 12 -4.23 2.87 2.92
CA MET A 12 -4.47 3.92 1.95
C MET A 12 -5.94 4.00 1.52
N LEU A 13 -6.57 2.84 1.30
CA LEU A 13 -7.86 2.67 0.65
C LEU A 13 -8.86 1.86 1.51
N PRO A 14 -9.13 2.23 2.77
CA PRO A 14 -9.90 1.41 3.73
C PRO A 14 -11.36 1.16 3.32
N ARG A 15 -11.91 1.92 2.36
CA ARG A 15 -13.29 1.76 1.87
C ARG A 15 -13.44 0.67 0.81
N HIS A 16 -12.35 0.16 0.23
CA HIS A 16 -12.42 -0.86 -0.81
C HIS A 16 -12.68 -2.27 -0.28
N GLY A 17 -12.49 -2.51 1.03
CA GLY A 17 -12.87 -3.76 1.68
C GLY A 17 -12.29 -5.02 1.02
N LEU A 18 -11.08 -4.92 0.46
CA LEU A 18 -10.45 -5.99 -0.30
C LEU A 18 -10.19 -7.20 0.60
N ARG A 19 -10.51 -8.39 0.09
CA ARG A 19 -10.34 -9.65 0.82
C ARG A 19 -9.82 -10.73 -0.12
N GLY A 20 -8.80 -11.44 0.35
CA GLY A 20 -8.18 -12.52 -0.42
C GLY A 20 -7.27 -12.02 -1.53
N TYR A 21 -6.36 -12.89 -1.95
CA TYR A 21 -5.28 -12.59 -2.90
C TYR A 21 -5.78 -11.97 -4.21
N ASP A 22 -6.84 -12.54 -4.80
CA ASP A 22 -7.35 -12.14 -6.12
C ASP A 22 -7.89 -10.70 -6.14
N ALA A 23 -8.52 -10.26 -5.04
CA ALA A 23 -9.06 -8.91 -4.94
C ALA A 23 -7.95 -7.84 -4.98
N TYR A 24 -6.81 -8.13 -4.34
CA TYR A 24 -5.65 -7.25 -4.41
C TYR A 24 -4.98 -7.32 -5.78
N GLN A 25 -4.76 -8.51 -6.35
CA GLN A 25 -4.17 -8.63 -7.69
C GLN A 25 -4.98 -7.85 -8.73
N ALA A 26 -6.31 -8.02 -8.72
CA ALA A 26 -7.20 -7.31 -9.63
C ALA A 26 -7.18 -5.79 -9.42
N LEU A 27 -6.84 -5.27 -8.24
CA LEU A 27 -6.64 -3.83 -8.04
C LEU A 27 -5.49 -3.32 -8.93
N PHE A 28 -4.35 -4.00 -8.92
CA PHE A 28 -3.19 -3.60 -9.70
C PHE A 28 -3.44 -3.79 -11.20
N GLU A 29 -3.94 -4.95 -11.61
CA GLU A 29 -4.22 -5.25 -13.03
C GLU A 29 -5.27 -4.32 -13.67
N ARG A 30 -6.24 -3.82 -12.89
CA ARG A 30 -7.24 -2.88 -13.39
C ARG A 30 -6.72 -1.45 -13.55
N HIS A 31 -5.65 -1.08 -12.85
CA HIS A 31 -5.19 0.30 -12.76
C HIS A 31 -3.77 0.54 -13.29
N LEU A 32 -3.04 -0.52 -13.63
CA LEU A 32 -1.70 -0.46 -14.20
C LEU A 32 -1.63 -1.25 -15.51
N PRO A 33 -0.71 -0.90 -16.42
CA PRO A 33 -0.38 -1.75 -17.55
C PRO A 33 -0.03 -3.17 -17.12
N HIS A 34 -0.42 -4.16 -17.92
CA HIS A 34 -0.11 -5.56 -17.67
C HIS A 34 1.37 -5.83 -18.01
N ASP A 35 2.26 -5.44 -17.11
CA ASP A 35 3.71 -5.54 -17.24
C ASP A 35 4.32 -6.10 -15.95
N ALA A 36 4.95 -7.27 -16.08
CA ALA A 36 5.58 -7.96 -14.95
C ALA A 36 6.74 -7.16 -14.33
N ALA A 37 7.50 -6.40 -15.12
CA ALA A 37 8.59 -5.57 -14.60
C ALA A 37 8.03 -4.46 -13.72
N LEU A 38 6.96 -3.81 -14.17
CA LEU A 38 6.26 -2.77 -13.41
C LEU A 38 5.69 -3.32 -12.10
N PHE A 39 5.03 -4.49 -12.14
CA PHE A 39 4.52 -5.12 -10.92
C PHE A 39 5.62 -5.48 -9.91
N ASN A 40 6.77 -5.96 -10.39
CA ASN A 40 7.91 -6.27 -9.53
C ASN A 40 8.49 -5.01 -8.89
N GLU A 41 8.56 -3.90 -9.64
CA GLU A 41 8.99 -2.61 -9.10
C GLU A 41 8.05 -2.11 -8.00
N TYR A 42 6.73 -2.11 -8.24
CA TYR A 42 5.75 -1.77 -7.23
C TYR A 42 5.89 -2.65 -5.98
N HIS A 43 6.05 -3.97 -6.15
CA HIS A 43 6.25 -4.87 -5.02
C HIS A 43 7.49 -4.51 -4.21
N ALA A 44 8.63 -4.27 -4.87
CA ALA A 44 9.88 -3.90 -4.18
C ALA A 44 9.76 -2.56 -3.44
N LEU A 45 9.15 -1.55 -4.07
CA LEU A 45 8.94 -0.24 -3.45
C LEU A 45 8.00 -0.32 -2.25
N LEU A 46 6.89 -1.06 -2.36
CA LEU A 46 5.93 -1.24 -1.29
C LEU A 46 6.52 -2.07 -0.13
N ASP A 47 7.29 -3.12 -0.41
CA ASP A 47 7.99 -3.92 0.59
C ASP A 47 8.98 -3.05 1.39
N ALA A 48 9.84 -2.29 0.73
CA ALA A 48 10.78 -1.36 1.38
C ALA A 48 10.03 -0.31 2.21
N HIS A 49 9.00 0.32 1.65
CA HIS A 49 8.20 1.31 2.36
C HIS A 49 7.52 0.73 3.60
N ALA A 50 7.03 -0.51 3.52
CA ALA A 50 6.37 -1.18 4.62
C ALA A 50 7.34 -1.54 5.75
N LYS A 51 8.62 -1.77 5.45
CA LYS A 51 9.67 -2.08 6.42
C LYS A 51 10.18 -0.85 7.14
N ASP A 52 10.35 0.27 6.44
CA ASP A 52 11.05 1.44 6.99
C ASP A 52 10.11 2.54 7.50
N VAL A 53 8.92 2.69 6.89
CA VAL A 53 8.00 3.82 7.14
C VAL A 53 6.62 3.34 7.58
N CYS A 54 5.95 2.55 6.75
CA CYS A 54 4.59 2.04 7.00
C CYS A 54 4.62 0.70 7.76
N THR A 55 5.37 0.68 8.86
CA THR A 55 5.58 -0.47 9.72
C THR A 55 4.28 -1.00 10.32
N LYS A 56 4.27 -2.28 10.71
CA LYS A 56 3.08 -2.91 11.32
C LYS A 56 2.67 -2.20 12.61
N ARG A 57 3.65 -1.82 13.42
CA ARG A 57 3.50 -1.10 14.70
C ARG A 57 4.22 0.24 14.59
N GLU A 58 3.59 1.30 15.09
CA GLU A 58 4.14 2.66 15.13
C GLU A 58 4.66 3.15 13.76
N PRO A 59 3.79 3.22 12.73
CA PRO A 59 4.18 3.74 11.42
C PRO A 59 4.56 5.22 11.52
N ARG A 60 5.58 5.61 10.76
CA ARG A 60 6.05 7.00 10.68
C ARG A 60 5.19 7.80 9.70
N CYS A 61 3.93 8.03 10.05
CA CYS A 61 2.95 8.66 9.15
C CYS A 61 3.26 10.12 8.84
N ALA A 62 3.76 10.91 9.80
CA ALA A 62 4.06 12.33 9.58
C ALA A 62 5.11 12.57 8.47
N PRO A 63 6.27 11.87 8.44
CA PRO A 63 7.23 12.01 7.34
C PRO A 63 6.93 11.12 6.12
N CYS A 64 5.79 10.42 6.09
CA CYS A 64 5.50 9.49 5.00
C CYS A 64 5.19 10.24 3.70
N VAL A 65 5.87 9.87 2.61
CA VAL A 65 5.67 10.45 1.27
C VAL A 65 4.27 10.21 0.68
N LEU A 66 3.53 9.25 1.24
CA LEU A 66 2.15 8.94 0.84
C LEU A 66 1.12 9.54 1.82
N SER A 67 1.55 10.32 2.81
CA SER A 67 0.70 10.78 3.92
C SER A 67 -0.49 11.64 3.45
N ASP A 68 -0.28 12.44 2.41
CA ASP A 68 -1.26 13.30 1.76
C ASP A 68 -2.31 12.53 0.95
N LEU A 69 -1.96 11.34 0.44
CA LEU A 69 -2.84 10.44 -0.31
C LEU A 69 -3.47 9.35 0.58
N CYS A 70 -2.83 8.98 1.68
CA CYS A 70 -3.20 7.88 2.55
C CYS A 70 -4.32 8.24 3.53
N ALA A 71 -5.43 7.51 3.51
CA ALA A 71 -6.56 7.75 4.41
C ALA A 71 -6.21 7.56 5.90
N THR A 72 -5.33 6.61 6.25
CA THR A 72 -4.83 6.47 7.62
C THR A 72 -3.80 7.56 7.97
N GLY A 73 -2.87 7.86 7.05
CA GLY A 73 -1.80 8.84 7.27
C GLY A 73 -2.31 10.26 7.52
N ARG A 74 -3.27 10.72 6.71
CA ARG A 74 -3.93 12.04 6.88
C ARG A 74 -4.59 12.22 8.25
N ARG A 75 -5.06 11.14 8.88
CA ARG A 75 -5.69 11.19 10.21
C ARG A 75 -4.67 11.29 11.35
N ALA A 76 -3.44 10.86 11.11
CA ALA A 76 -2.36 10.88 12.09
C ALA A 76 -1.53 12.17 12.09
N ALA A 77 -1.66 13.00 11.03
CA ALA A 77 -0.96 14.27 10.87
C ALA A 77 -1.78 15.49 11.36
N LYS A 78 -2.93 15.26 12.00
CA LYS A 78 -3.81 16.29 12.55
C LYS A 78 -3.77 16.25 14.07
#